data_AF-A0A519RK62-F1
#
_entry.id   AF-A0A519RK62-F1
#
_cell.length_a   1.000
_cell.length_b   1.000
_cell.length_c   1.000
_cell.angle_alpha   90.00
_cell.angle_beta   90.00
_cell.angle_gamma   90.00
#
_symmetry.space_group_name_H-M   'P 1'
#
loop_
_entity.id
_entity.type
_entity.pdbx_description
1 polymer ?
#
loop_
_entity_poly.entity_id
_entity_poly.type
_entity_poly.pdbx_seq_one_letter_code
_entity_poly.pdbx_strand_id
1 'polypeptide(L)'
;MSKALTLNSKPVILLKTLPRDLSWLRFNARVLQEAQCPTVPLLERLKFLAIFSANLDEFFKVRVATLRRLVKLKKKTRSQLQAKPKRVLADVLT
;
A
#
# COMPACT_ATOMS: atom_id res chain seq x y z
N MET A 1 -44.59 -20.32 16.50
CA MET A 1 -44.00 -21.30 15.55
C MET A 1 -43.45 -20.56 14.35
N SER A 2 -42.16 -20.19 14.37
CA SER A 2 -41.31 -19.98 13.19
C SER A 2 -39.86 -19.92 13.69
N LYS A 3 -39.08 -20.92 13.25
CA LYS A 3 -37.75 -21.28 13.75
C LYS A 3 -36.73 -20.16 13.51
N ALA A 4 -35.99 -19.82 14.57
CA ALA A 4 -34.73 -19.09 14.47
C ALA A 4 -33.72 -19.94 13.68
N LEU A 5 -33.30 -19.46 12.51
CA LEU A 5 -32.15 -19.97 11.78
C LEU A 5 -30.90 -19.58 12.56
N THR A 6 -30.36 -20.53 13.33
CA THR A 6 -29.05 -20.44 13.97
C THR A 6 -27.98 -20.44 12.87
N LEU A 7 -27.58 -19.26 12.42
CA LEU A 7 -26.37 -19.08 11.61
C LEU A 7 -25.16 -19.36 12.51
N ASN A 8 -24.57 -20.54 12.29
CA ASN A 8 -23.33 -21.00 12.89
C ASN A 8 -22.19 -20.01 12.53
N SER A 9 -21.98 -19.03 13.39
CA SER A 9 -20.96 -17.99 13.25
C SER A 9 -19.57 -18.55 13.57
N LYS A 10 -19.02 -19.32 12.62
CA LYS A 10 -17.58 -19.56 12.57
C LYS A 10 -16.86 -18.21 12.65
N PRO A 11 -15.77 -18.05 13.43
CA PRO A 11 -15.04 -16.80 13.49
C PRO A 11 -14.47 -16.54 12.10
N VAL A 12 -15.09 -15.61 11.36
CA VAL A 12 -14.44 -15.01 10.19
C VAL A 12 -13.25 -14.26 10.76
N ILE A 13 -12.04 -14.81 10.60
CA ILE A 13 -10.82 -14.06 10.87
C ILE A 13 -10.93 -12.80 10.01
N LEU A 14 -11.19 -11.66 10.64
CA LEU A 14 -11.16 -10.36 9.99
C LEU A 14 -9.72 -10.10 9.58
N LEU A 15 -9.32 -10.62 8.42
CA LEU A 15 -8.06 -10.27 7.77
C LEU A 15 -8.14 -8.79 7.44
N LYS A 16 -7.56 -7.97 8.30
CA LYS A 16 -7.45 -6.53 8.10
C LYS A 16 -6.64 -6.29 6.83
N THR A 17 -7.31 -5.90 5.75
CA THR A 17 -6.65 -5.60 4.48
C THR A 17 -5.89 -4.28 4.59
N LEU A 18 -4.68 -4.26 4.05
CA LEU A 18 -3.84 -3.07 4.02
C LEU A 18 -4.17 -2.25 2.76
N PRO A 19 -4.20 -0.90 2.83
CA PRO A 19 -4.37 -0.07 1.64
C PRO A 19 -3.32 -0.40 0.57
N ARG A 20 -3.73 -0.46 -0.69
CA ARG A 20 -2.89 -0.84 -1.84
C ARG A 20 -1.53 -0.13 -1.86
N ASP A 21 -1.52 1.18 -1.66
CA ASP A 21 -0.30 1.98 -1.75
C ASP A 21 0.67 1.67 -0.60
N LEU A 22 0.16 1.37 0.59
CA LEU A 22 0.98 0.95 1.72
C LEU A 22 1.49 -0.49 1.57
N SER A 23 0.68 -1.37 0.98
CA SER A 23 1.14 -2.72 0.58
C SER A 23 2.28 -2.65 -0.42
N TRP A 24 2.21 -1.73 -1.39
CA TRP A 24 3.27 -1.50 -2.35
C TRP A 24 4.56 -1.00 -1.68
N LEU A 25 4.46 -0.03 -0.77
CA LEU A 25 5.62 0.46 -0.01
C LEU A 25 6.26 -0.64 0.85
N ARG A 26 5.44 -1.49 1.48
CA ARG A 26 5.95 -2.66 2.23
C ARG A 26 6.67 -3.64 1.32
N PHE A 27 6.18 -3.87 0.11
CA PHE A 27 6.88 -4.69 -0.87
C PHE A 27 8.25 -4.07 -1.22
N ASN A 28 8.31 -2.76 -1.52
CA ASN A 28 9.57 -2.11 -1.83
C ASN A 28 10.55 -2.12 -0.64
N ALA A 29 10.04 -2.06 0.59
CA ALA A 29 10.87 -2.23 1.79
C ALA A 29 11.53 -3.62 1.87
N ARG A 30 10.91 -4.67 1.32
CA ARG A 30 11.53 -6.02 1.24
C ARG A 30 12.69 -6.03 0.23
N VAL A 31 12.58 -5.29 -0.88
CA VAL A 31 13.70 -5.11 -1.82
C VAL A 31 14.90 -4.46 -1.12
N LEU A 32 14.66 -3.46 -0.27
CA LEU A 32 15.70 -2.82 0.52
C LEU A 32 16.31 -3.74 1.59
N GLN A 33 15.57 -4.74 2.07
CA GLN A 33 16.11 -5.74 3.00
C GLN A 33 17.13 -6.64 2.32
N GLU A 34 16.91 -7.03 1.06
CA GLU A 34 17.91 -7.79 0.28
C GLU A 34 19.20 -7.00 0.09
N ALA A 35 19.11 -5.68 -0.13
CA ALA A 35 20.27 -4.80 -0.19
C ALA A 35 21.06 -4.69 1.14
N GLN A 36 20.41 -4.93 2.28
CA GLN A 36 21.04 -4.88 3.61
C GLN A 36 21.57 -6.24 4.06
N CYS A 37 21.12 -7.33 3.45
CA CYS A 37 21.42 -8.68 3.87
C CYS A 37 22.90 -9.04 3.63
N PRO A 38 23.71 -9.33 4.68
CA PRO A 38 25.13 -9.64 4.52
C PRO A 38 25.41 -10.93 3.76
N THR A 39 24.45 -11.85 3.69
CA THR A 39 24.58 -13.11 2.95
C THR A 39 24.36 -12.94 1.44
N VAL A 40 23.87 -11.78 1.00
CA VAL A 40 23.75 -11.44 -0.42
C VAL A 40 25.09 -10.87 -0.90
N PRO A 41 25.64 -11.36 -2.03
CA PRO A 41 26.90 -10.84 -2.57
C PRO A 41 26.87 -9.32 -2.78
N LEU A 42 28.00 -8.64 -2.55
CA LEU A 42 28.07 -7.18 -2.53
C LEU A 42 27.49 -6.52 -3.80
N LEU A 43 27.80 -7.07 -4.98
CA LEU A 43 27.31 -6.54 -6.25
C LEU A 43 25.78 -6.71 -6.39
N GLU A 44 25.22 -7.82 -5.91
CA GLU A 44 23.77 -8.04 -5.92
C GLU A 44 23.06 -7.07 -4.97
N ARG A 45 23.67 -6.74 -3.82
CA ARG A 45 23.15 -5.71 -2.91
C ARG A 45 23.08 -4.34 -3.59
N LEU A 46 24.10 -3.98 -4.37
CA LEU A 46 24.07 -2.74 -5.18
C LEU A 46 22.96 -2.76 -6.23
N LYS A 47 22.71 -3.90 -6.88
CA LYS A 47 21.57 -4.05 -7.80
C LYS A 47 20.24 -3.88 -7.07
N PHE A 48 20.07 -4.48 -5.90
CA PHE A 48 18.87 -4.29 -5.08
C PHE A 48 18.66 -2.83 -4.66
N LEU A 49 19.73 -2.07 -4.35
CA LEU A 49 19.63 -0.63 -4.11
C LEU A 49 19.15 0.12 -5.36
N ALA A 50 19.70 -0.19 -6.53
CA ALA A 50 19.27 0.41 -7.79
C ALA A 50 17.80 0.11 -8.09
N ILE A 51 17.37 -1.14 -7.90
CA ILE A 51 15.98 -1.58 -8.08
C ILE A 51 15.05 -0.86 -7.10
N PHE A 52 15.43 -0.80 -5.80
CA PHE A 52 14.67 -0.08 -4.78
C PHE A 52 14.44 1.38 -5.17
N SER A 53 15.49 2.07 -5.63
CA SER A 53 15.44 3.47 -6.05
C SER A 53 14.54 3.65 -7.28
N ALA A 54 14.72 2.83 -8.33
CA ALA A 54 13.91 2.91 -9.54
C ALA A 54 12.43 2.67 -9.27
N ASN A 55 12.11 1.69 -8.42
CA ASN A 55 10.75 1.42 -7.97
C ASN A 55 10.16 2.63 -7.22
N LEU A 56 10.93 3.19 -6.28
CA LEU A 56 10.47 4.32 -5.46
C LEU A 56 10.18 5.55 -6.33
N ASP A 57 11.07 5.87 -7.28
CA ASP A 57 10.86 6.95 -8.24
C ASP A 57 9.57 6.76 -9.03
N GLU A 58 9.32 5.55 -9.53
CA GLU A 58 8.11 5.22 -10.28
C GLU A 58 6.85 5.39 -9.42
N PHE A 59 6.91 4.98 -8.15
CA PHE A 59 5.82 5.18 -7.20
C PHE A 59 5.51 6.67 -6.99
N PHE A 60 6.53 7.52 -6.83
CA PHE A 60 6.31 8.97 -6.70
C PHE A 60 5.76 9.59 -7.98
N LYS A 61 6.32 9.23 -9.14
CA LYS A 61 5.88 9.72 -10.46
C LYS A 61 4.41 9.38 -10.72
N VAL A 62 3.99 8.14 -10.46
CA VAL A 62 2.65 7.67 -10.82
C VAL A 62 1.66 7.82 -9.66
N ARG A 63 1.95 7.23 -8.50
CA ARG A 63 0.98 7.08 -7.40
C ARG A 63 0.79 8.38 -6.63
N VAL A 64 1.87 9.05 -6.23
CA VAL A 64 1.77 10.32 -5.49
C VAL A 64 1.15 11.41 -6.36
N ALA A 65 1.53 11.49 -7.65
CA ALA A 65 0.89 12.40 -8.59
C ALA A 65 -0.63 12.15 -8.72
N THR A 66 -1.04 10.89 -8.81
CA THR A 66 -2.46 10.50 -8.86
C THR A 66 -3.19 10.90 -7.57
N LEU A 67 -2.63 10.59 -6.40
CA LEU A 67 -3.23 10.97 -5.11
C LEU A 67 -3.39 12.49 -4.97
N ARG A 68 -2.39 13.27 -5.39
CA ARG A 68 -2.48 14.74 -5.40
C ARG A 68 -3.60 15.25 -6.32
N ARG A 69 -3.78 14.65 -7.51
CA ARG A 69 -4.90 14.98 -8.41
C ARG A 69 -6.25 14.64 -7.76
N LEU A 70 -6.38 13.48 -7.14
CA LEU A 70 -7.59 13.06 -6.45
C LEU A 70 -7.95 13.97 -5.27
N VAL A 71 -6.96 14.47 -4.53
CA VAL A 71 -7.18 15.43 -3.43
C VAL A 71 -7.79 16.74 -3.94
N LYS A 72 -7.43 17.18 -5.15
CA LYS A 72 -7.92 18.42 -5.78
C LYS A 72 -9.33 18.32 -6.36
N LEU A 73 -9.92 17.11 -6.46
CA LEU A 73 -11.27 16.93 -6.98
C LEU A 73 -12.35 17.61 -6.10
N LYS A 74 -13.50 17.94 -6.70
CA LYS A 74 -14.66 18.49 -5.98
C LYS A 74 -15.13 17.53 -4.90
N LYS A 75 -15.66 18.07 -3.78
CA LYS A 75 -16.07 17.28 -2.59
C LYS A 75 -17.08 16.18 -2.94
N LYS A 76 -18.06 16.47 -3.79
CA LYS A 76 -19.09 15.51 -4.26
C LYS A 76 -18.49 14.31 -5.01
N THR A 77 -17.44 14.54 -5.80
CA THR A 77 -16.72 13.48 -6.52
C THR A 77 -15.80 12.69 -5.58
N ARG A 78 -15.15 13.36 -4.61
CA ARG A 78 -14.28 12.69 -3.62
C ARG A 78 -15.06 11.80 -2.65
N SER A 79 -16.30 12.14 -2.31
CA SER A 79 -17.12 11.33 -1.40
C SER A 79 -17.54 9.98 -1.98
N GLN A 80 -17.43 9.80 -3.30
CA GLN A 80 -17.69 8.55 -4.00
C GLN A 80 -16.47 7.61 -4.01
N LEU A 81 -15.29 8.08 -3.58
CA LEU A 81 -14.07 7.27 -3.52
C LEU A 81 -14.10 6.37 -2.28
N GLN A 82 -13.72 5.10 -2.47
CA GLN A 82 -13.61 4.12 -1.38
C GLN A 82 -12.54 4.51 -0.33
N ALA A 83 -11.45 5.13 -0.78
CA ALA A 83 -10.37 5.60 0.09
C ALA A 83 -10.30 7.13 0.09
N LYS A 84 -10.03 7.72 1.25
CA LYS A 84 -9.83 9.17 1.40
C LYS A 84 -8.42 9.56 0.93
N PRO A 85 -8.25 10.20 -0.24
CA PRO A 85 -6.91 10.39 -0.84
C PRO A 85 -5.98 11.25 0.01
N LYS A 86 -6.53 12.21 0.78
CA LYS A 86 -5.76 13.07 1.69
C LYS A 86 -5.11 12.26 2.81
N ARG A 87 -5.80 11.25 3.34
CA ARG A 87 -5.28 10.37 4.40
C ARG A 87 -4.17 9.49 3.85
N VAL A 88 -4.43 8.82 2.72
CA VAL A 88 -3.42 7.96 2.06
C VAL A 88 -2.16 8.76 1.71
N LEU A 89 -2.31 9.98 1.19
CA LEU A 89 -1.18 10.83 0.89
C LEU A 89 -0.38 11.23 2.13
N ALA A 90 -1.03 11.44 3.29
CA ALA A 90 -0.34 11.68 4.55
C ALA A 90 0.43 10.43 4.99
N ASP A 91 -0.24 9.27 5.01
CA ASP A 91 0.36 7.98 5.40
C ASP A 91 1.58 7.58 4.54
N VAL A 92 1.69 8.11 3.31
CA VAL A 92 2.80 7.86 2.37
C VAL A 92 3.98 8.82 2.56
N LEU A 93 3.74 10.03 3.08
CA LEU A 93 4.74 11.11 3.15
C LEU A 93 5.34 11.35 4.54
N THR A 94 4.77 10.73 5.58
CA THR A 94 5.32 10.69 6.95
C THR A 94 6.00 9.36 7.22
#